data_AF-A0A3A8RW63-F1
#
_entry.id   AF-A0A3A8RW63-F1
#
_cell.length_a   1.000
_cell.length_b   1.000
_cell.length_c   1.000
_cell.angle_alpha   90.00
_cell.angle_beta   90.00
_cell.angle_gamma   90.00
#
_symmetry.space_group_name_H-M   'P 1'
#
loop_
_entity.id
_entity.type
_entity.pdbx_description
1 polymer ?
#
loop_
_entity_poly.entity_id
_entity_poly.type
_entity_poly.pdbx_seq_one_letter_code
_entity_poly.pdbx_strand_id
1 'polypeptide(L)'
;MSQPALFLKQNVVTEPLYNQWYAWWFLASPMTAPLFVANLHVKIMESFVANPAIHVAALKSPALRGGPYLNLGVDRVGDVKALLERTLKDEALSLQYAKAMLELDKLLATAEGYSLEDLYPRVPDLLRGYVELTYDLNNRASPRFFEALLYRSPFHRESSQSLSMRLIHGDARPYVFSTPRLDTADGSLQVKVPYRHEALDRLFAMSRTPAPVAPVREALGIAEKDADTFAAFFTEEPPRPAPRYDGDGVRVRYFGHACALIESRHVSILTDPVVSYDFPTDLPRYTFADLPEKIDYVLITHGHADHLMFEPLLQLRHRIGTLVVPAAGGGSLADPSLKLMLKQAGFQNVVALAELESLPLPGGELIGLPFIGEHGDLDIQAKLAHLVKLEGKSLLMAADSNALEPHLYEHIHREVGHIDMMWLGMESEGGPLSWMYGPLLPAPMQRKMDQSRRLNGSNAVRAIEIVQRLKPGQVHIYAMGREPWLGHVMVMGYHENSPQLVESRKLLAYCAEKGIPAGMPYGQAEYFLR
;
A
#
# COMPACT_ATOMS: atom_id res chain seq x y z
N MET A 1 -13.41 -32.36 -27.46
CA MET A 1 -13.29 -32.69 -26.01
C MET A 1 -13.31 -31.37 -25.26
N SER A 2 -14.13 -31.22 -24.22
CA SER A 2 -14.09 -30.03 -23.36
C SER A 2 -12.76 -29.99 -22.62
N GLN A 3 -12.07 -28.84 -22.60
CA GLN A 3 -10.84 -28.68 -21.82
C GLN A 3 -11.13 -28.88 -20.33
N PRO A 4 -10.20 -29.50 -19.56
CA PRO A 4 -10.38 -29.69 -18.13
C PRO A 4 -10.46 -28.34 -17.41
N ALA A 5 -11.31 -28.27 -16.39
CA ALA A 5 -11.40 -27.11 -15.51
C ALA A 5 -10.31 -27.22 -14.44
N LEU A 6 -9.52 -26.17 -14.26
CA LEU A 6 -8.38 -26.14 -13.33
C LEU A 6 -8.49 -24.99 -12.34
N PHE A 7 -7.83 -25.13 -11.19
CA PHE A 7 -7.66 -24.10 -10.19
C PHE A 7 -6.36 -23.33 -10.41
N LEU A 8 -6.35 -22.04 -10.07
CA LEU A 8 -5.11 -21.28 -9.91
C LEU A 8 -4.42 -21.74 -8.62
N LYS A 9 -3.12 -22.05 -8.70
CA LYS A 9 -2.33 -22.45 -7.53
C LYS A 9 -2.24 -21.31 -6.51
N GLN A 10 -2.24 -21.67 -5.23
CA GLN A 10 -2.24 -20.73 -4.09
C GLN A 10 -0.87 -20.07 -3.81
N ASN A 11 0.17 -20.47 -4.55
CA ASN A 11 1.52 -19.91 -4.48
C ASN A 11 1.92 -19.13 -5.75
N VAL A 12 0.94 -18.71 -6.55
CA VAL A 12 1.16 -17.82 -7.69
C VAL A 12 1.20 -16.37 -7.19
N VAL A 13 2.40 -15.81 -7.09
CA VAL A 13 2.57 -14.38 -6.85
C VAL A 13 2.22 -13.62 -8.12
N THR A 14 1.41 -12.57 -7.97
CA THR A 14 1.08 -11.66 -9.08
C THR A 14 1.40 -10.22 -8.70
N GLU A 15 2.58 -9.75 -9.08
CA GLU A 15 3.03 -8.39 -8.79
C GLU A 15 2.44 -7.41 -9.80
N PRO A 16 1.68 -6.40 -9.37
CA PRO A 16 1.25 -5.33 -10.24
C PRO A 16 2.43 -4.41 -10.55
N LEU A 17 2.52 -3.98 -11.80
CA LEU A 17 3.63 -3.17 -12.31
C LEU A 17 3.13 -1.93 -13.02
N TYR A 18 3.89 -0.84 -12.92
CA TYR A 18 3.77 0.36 -13.74
C TYR A 18 5.11 0.59 -14.44
N ASN A 19 5.13 0.47 -15.77
CA ASN A 19 6.33 0.51 -16.60
C ASN A 19 7.44 -0.44 -16.06
N GLN A 20 7.07 -1.67 -15.72
CA GLN A 20 7.93 -2.69 -15.10
C GLN A 20 8.40 -2.44 -13.66
N TRP A 21 7.99 -1.36 -13.00
CA TRP A 21 8.27 -1.14 -11.58
C TRP A 21 7.11 -1.61 -10.72
N TYR A 22 7.39 -2.17 -9.54
CA TYR A 22 6.35 -2.59 -8.61
C TYR A 22 5.38 -1.45 -8.32
N ALA A 23 4.10 -1.66 -8.61
CA ALA A 23 3.07 -0.65 -8.49
C ALA A 23 2.65 -0.49 -7.03
N TRP A 24 2.69 0.75 -6.58
CA TRP A 24 2.19 1.22 -5.29
C TRP A 24 1.40 2.50 -5.53
N TRP A 25 0.73 3.02 -4.51
CA TRP A 25 -0.25 4.11 -4.63
C TRP A 25 0.24 5.32 -5.47
N PHE A 26 1.48 5.78 -5.29
CA PHE A 26 2.01 6.89 -6.08
C PHE A 26 2.25 6.58 -7.57
N LEU A 27 2.38 5.31 -7.96
CA LEU A 27 2.45 4.91 -9.37
C LEU A 27 1.07 4.64 -9.98
N ALA A 28 0.02 4.56 -9.17
CA ALA A 28 -1.35 4.39 -9.66
C ALA A 28 -2.08 5.73 -9.91
N SER A 29 -1.57 6.84 -9.37
CA SER A 29 -2.11 8.17 -9.65
C SER A 29 -1.42 8.82 -10.87
N PRO A 30 -2.18 9.33 -11.86
CA PRO A 30 -1.63 10.03 -13.03
C PRO A 30 -0.96 11.36 -12.67
N MET A 31 -1.27 11.90 -11.48
CA MET A 31 -0.68 13.13 -10.97
C MET A 31 0.77 12.91 -10.50
N THR A 32 1.06 11.74 -9.94
CA THR A 32 2.34 11.44 -9.27
C THR A 32 3.20 10.43 -10.03
N ALA A 33 2.61 9.46 -10.74
CA ALA A 33 3.37 8.43 -11.46
C ALA A 33 4.40 9.02 -12.43
N PRO A 34 4.09 10.09 -13.21
CA PRO A 34 5.10 10.73 -14.05
C PRO A 34 6.34 11.23 -13.31
N LEU A 35 6.14 11.74 -12.09
CA LEU A 35 7.23 12.26 -11.26
C LEU A 35 8.12 11.12 -10.76
N PHE A 36 7.57 9.98 -10.36
CA PHE A 36 8.38 8.82 -9.98
C PHE A 36 9.14 8.23 -11.16
N VAL A 37 8.52 8.15 -12.33
CA VAL A 37 9.21 7.70 -13.55
C VAL A 37 10.42 8.60 -13.85
N ALA A 38 10.23 9.92 -13.88
CA ALA A 38 11.28 10.87 -14.22
C ALA A 38 12.34 11.04 -13.11
N ASN A 39 11.89 11.22 -11.87
CA ASN A 39 12.74 11.65 -10.76
C ASN A 39 13.36 10.50 -9.96
N LEU A 40 12.87 9.27 -10.13
CA LEU A 40 13.40 8.08 -9.46
C LEU A 40 13.85 7.01 -10.46
N HIS A 41 12.93 6.46 -11.24
CA HIS A 41 13.19 5.27 -12.04
C HIS A 41 14.25 5.50 -13.12
N VAL A 42 14.09 6.56 -13.92
CA VAL A 42 15.08 6.94 -14.95
C VAL A 42 16.46 7.18 -14.33
N LYS A 43 16.54 7.98 -13.26
CA LYS A 43 17.81 8.30 -12.61
C LYS A 43 18.52 7.09 -12.01
N ILE A 44 17.77 6.16 -11.41
CA ILE A 44 18.32 4.92 -10.87
C ILE A 44 18.86 4.03 -11.99
N MET A 45 18.13 3.90 -13.11
CA MET A 45 18.60 3.14 -14.27
C MET A 45 19.83 3.77 -14.91
N GLU A 46 19.86 5.09 -15.09
CA GLU A 46 21.03 5.84 -15.58
C GLU A 46 22.25 5.61 -14.68
N SER A 47 22.07 5.71 -13.35
CA SER A 47 23.13 5.45 -12.37
C SER A 47 23.69 4.03 -12.49
N PHE A 48 22.83 3.02 -12.64
CA PHE A 48 23.26 1.63 -12.76
C PHE A 48 23.94 1.34 -14.09
N VAL A 49 23.43 1.86 -15.21
CA VAL A 49 24.06 1.70 -16.53
C VAL A 49 25.44 2.34 -16.55
N ALA A 50 25.61 3.48 -15.88
CA ALA A 50 26.90 4.16 -15.77
C ALA A 50 27.87 3.44 -14.82
N ASN A 51 27.39 2.96 -13.65
CA ASN A 51 28.23 2.44 -12.57
C ASN A 51 27.62 1.22 -11.86
N PRO A 52 27.45 0.07 -12.54
CA PRO A 52 26.72 -1.09 -11.99
C PRO A 52 27.39 -1.70 -10.75
N ALA A 53 28.73 -1.63 -10.68
CA ALA A 53 29.50 -2.13 -9.55
C ALA A 53 29.17 -1.42 -8.23
N ILE A 54 28.80 -0.13 -8.25
CA ILE A 54 28.41 0.63 -7.06
C ILE A 54 27.11 0.08 -6.49
N HIS A 55 26.14 -0.23 -7.34
CA HIS A 55 24.86 -0.81 -6.92
C HIS A 55 25.04 -2.19 -6.28
N VAL A 56 25.82 -3.07 -6.93
CA VAL A 56 26.15 -4.39 -6.40
C VAL A 56 26.90 -4.28 -5.06
N ALA A 57 27.83 -3.34 -4.93
CA ALA A 57 28.57 -3.12 -3.69
C ALA A 57 27.66 -2.57 -2.57
N ALA A 58 26.78 -1.62 -2.88
CA ALA A 58 25.86 -1.02 -1.92
C ALA A 58 24.93 -2.07 -1.28
N LEU A 59 24.39 -2.99 -2.09
CA LEU A 59 23.45 -4.01 -1.61
C LEU A 59 24.07 -5.08 -0.70
N LYS A 60 25.41 -5.18 -0.65
CA LYS A 60 26.10 -6.01 0.35
C LYS A 60 25.99 -5.43 1.76
N SER A 61 25.78 -4.12 1.89
CA SER A 61 25.56 -3.45 3.17
C SER A 61 24.09 -3.51 3.58
N PRO A 62 23.74 -4.14 4.72
CA PRO A 62 22.37 -4.13 5.23
C PRO A 62 21.79 -2.72 5.40
N ALA A 63 22.62 -1.74 5.80
CA ALA A 63 22.21 -0.35 6.04
C ALA A 63 21.83 0.44 4.77
N LEU A 64 22.20 -0.08 3.59
CA LEU A 64 21.88 0.55 2.29
C LEU A 64 20.77 -0.18 1.54
N ARG A 65 20.31 -1.32 2.04
CA ARG A 65 19.14 -2.00 1.50
C ARG A 65 17.92 -1.11 1.70
N GLY A 66 17.04 -1.06 0.69
CA GLY A 66 15.91 -0.13 0.67
C GLY A 66 16.22 1.23 0.05
N GLY A 67 17.52 1.54 -0.16
CA GLY A 67 17.95 2.72 -0.89
C GLY A 67 17.77 2.61 -2.41
N PRO A 68 18.10 3.68 -3.17
CA PRO A 68 17.91 3.76 -4.62
C PRO A 68 18.97 2.96 -5.42
N TYR A 69 19.13 1.68 -5.09
CA TYR A 69 20.07 0.77 -5.73
C TYR A 69 19.34 -0.41 -6.38
N LEU A 70 19.52 -0.58 -7.70
CA LEU A 70 19.07 -1.76 -8.45
C LEU A 70 19.68 -3.06 -7.92
N ASN A 71 18.82 -4.02 -7.58
CA ASN A 71 19.18 -5.37 -7.17
C ASN A 71 19.34 -6.30 -8.36
N LEU A 72 20.33 -5.98 -9.22
CA LEU A 72 20.68 -6.73 -10.43
C LEU A 72 22.20 -6.88 -10.55
N GLY A 73 22.63 -7.98 -11.15
CA GLY A 73 24.04 -8.24 -11.45
C GLY A 73 24.56 -7.37 -12.59
N VAL A 74 25.89 -7.20 -12.67
CA VAL A 74 26.56 -6.41 -13.72
C VAL A 74 26.29 -6.96 -15.12
N ASP A 75 26.06 -8.27 -15.23
CA ASP A 75 25.65 -8.98 -16.44
C ASP A 75 24.31 -8.48 -17.00
N ARG A 76 23.46 -7.85 -16.18
CA ARG A 76 22.13 -7.36 -16.57
C ARG A 76 22.13 -5.91 -17.06
N VAL A 77 23.29 -5.27 -17.20
CA VAL A 77 23.40 -3.87 -17.70
C VAL A 77 22.75 -3.69 -19.07
N GLY A 78 22.88 -4.68 -19.97
CA GLY A 78 22.24 -4.64 -21.29
C GLY A 78 20.72 -4.55 -21.21
N ASP A 79 20.11 -5.37 -20.35
CA ASP A 79 18.65 -5.37 -20.15
C ASP A 79 18.15 -4.06 -19.53
N VAL A 80 18.86 -3.54 -18.52
CA VAL A 80 18.51 -2.25 -17.89
C VAL A 80 18.66 -1.10 -18.87
N LYS A 81 19.69 -1.13 -19.72
CA LYS A 81 19.87 -0.12 -20.78
C LYS A 81 18.72 -0.17 -21.79
N ALA A 82 18.31 -1.37 -22.22
CA ALA A 82 17.17 -1.53 -23.12
C ALA A 82 15.87 -1.03 -22.49
N LEU A 83 15.64 -1.32 -21.20
CA LEU A 83 14.49 -0.80 -20.45
C LEU A 83 14.53 0.73 -20.33
N LEU A 84 15.70 1.30 -20.06
CA LEU A 84 15.89 2.75 -19.98
C LEU A 84 15.55 3.41 -21.32
N GLU A 85 16.11 2.92 -22.44
CA GLU A 85 15.83 3.42 -23.78
C GLU A 85 14.34 3.34 -24.12
N ARG A 86 13.69 2.21 -23.80
CA ARG A 86 12.25 2.04 -23.98
C ARG A 86 11.46 3.00 -23.10
N THR A 87 11.84 3.18 -21.84
CA THR A 87 11.18 4.12 -20.91
C THR A 87 11.27 5.55 -21.42
N LEU A 88 12.45 6.00 -21.86
CA LEU A 88 12.64 7.34 -22.42
C LEU A 88 11.76 7.60 -23.63
N LYS A 89 11.49 6.57 -24.44
CA LYS A 89 10.62 6.64 -25.61
C LYS A 89 9.13 6.57 -25.23
N ASP A 90 8.74 5.52 -24.53
CA ASP A 90 7.33 5.20 -24.29
C ASP A 90 6.74 6.14 -23.25
N GLU A 91 7.49 6.52 -22.22
CA GLU A 91 7.08 7.46 -21.16
C GLU A 91 7.48 8.92 -21.44
N ALA A 92 7.75 9.29 -22.70
CA ALA A 92 8.17 10.66 -23.06
C ALA A 92 7.21 11.74 -22.54
N LEU A 93 5.89 11.49 -22.58
CA LEU A 93 4.88 12.40 -22.03
C LEU A 93 5.04 12.58 -20.50
N SER A 94 5.35 11.49 -19.78
CA SER A 94 5.59 11.53 -18.33
C SER A 94 6.81 12.38 -17.98
N LEU A 95 7.88 12.30 -18.79
CA LEU A 95 9.07 13.14 -18.63
C LEU A 95 8.78 14.62 -18.90
N GLN A 96 7.99 14.91 -19.93
CA GLN A 96 7.56 16.28 -20.24
C GLN A 96 6.63 16.83 -19.14
N TYR A 97 5.74 16.01 -18.58
CA TYR A 97 4.90 16.37 -17.44
C TYR A 97 5.75 16.74 -16.22
N ALA A 98 6.76 15.95 -15.88
CA ALA A 98 7.65 16.25 -14.75
C ALA A 98 8.39 17.58 -14.93
N LYS A 99 8.80 17.92 -16.16
CA LYS A 99 9.36 19.23 -16.49
C LYS A 99 8.34 20.36 -16.33
N ALA A 100 7.12 20.17 -16.84
CA ALA A 100 6.03 21.13 -16.70
C ALA A 100 5.67 21.39 -15.22
N MET A 101 5.72 20.37 -14.38
CA MET A 101 5.52 20.51 -12.93
C MET A 101 6.57 21.42 -12.27
N LEU A 102 7.84 21.27 -12.65
CA LEU A 102 8.91 22.16 -12.18
C LEU A 102 8.77 23.60 -12.73
N GLU A 103 8.31 23.75 -13.97
CA GLU A 103 8.01 25.07 -14.55
C GLU A 103 6.84 25.75 -13.84
N LEU A 104 5.80 24.99 -13.47
CA LEU A 104 4.66 25.48 -12.68
C LEU A 104 5.07 25.89 -11.26
N ASP A 105 5.89 25.08 -10.58
CA ASP A 105 6.44 25.42 -9.26
C ASP A 105 7.22 26.75 -9.30
N LYS A 106 8.11 26.91 -10.28
CA LYS A 106 8.85 28.17 -10.50
C LYS A 106 7.94 29.35 -10.81
N LEU A 107 6.87 29.15 -11.59
CA LEU A 107 5.89 30.20 -11.88
C LEU A 107 5.20 30.66 -10.59
N LEU A 108 4.72 29.72 -9.77
CA LEU A 108 4.01 30.02 -8.54
C LEU A 108 4.92 30.65 -7.47
N ALA A 109 6.21 30.30 -7.46
CA ALA A 109 7.20 30.96 -6.61
C ALA A 109 7.39 32.46 -6.91
N THR A 110 6.91 32.98 -8.05
CA THR A 110 6.93 34.42 -8.38
C THR A 110 5.75 35.20 -7.81
N ALA A 111 4.79 34.52 -7.18
CA ALA A 111 3.56 35.14 -6.73
C ALA A 111 3.75 35.85 -5.37
N GLU A 112 3.37 37.13 -5.29
CA GLU A 112 3.65 38.00 -4.14
C GLU A 112 2.40 38.34 -3.27
N GLY A 113 1.28 37.66 -3.50
CA GLY A 113 0.00 37.86 -2.79
C GLY A 113 -1.05 38.63 -3.60
N TYR A 114 -0.72 39.10 -4.80
CA TYR A 114 -1.69 39.64 -5.76
C TYR A 114 -2.50 38.53 -6.43
N SER A 115 -3.56 38.89 -7.17
CA SER A 115 -4.38 37.91 -7.91
C SER A 115 -3.52 36.98 -8.78
N LEU A 116 -3.84 35.68 -8.77
CA LEU A 116 -3.17 34.65 -9.57
C LEU A 116 -3.73 34.56 -11.00
N GLU A 117 -4.77 35.34 -11.34
CA GLU A 117 -5.44 35.29 -12.66
C GLU A 117 -4.46 35.43 -13.83
N ASP A 118 -3.53 36.39 -13.74
CA ASP A 118 -2.53 36.66 -14.79
C ASP A 118 -1.51 35.52 -14.97
N LEU A 119 -1.45 34.57 -14.03
CA LEU A 119 -0.57 33.40 -14.13
C LEU A 119 -1.21 32.27 -14.96
N TYR A 120 -2.53 32.21 -15.09
CA TYR A 120 -3.21 31.11 -15.81
C TYR A 120 -2.76 30.98 -17.29
N PRO A 121 -2.62 32.06 -18.07
CA PRO A 121 -2.07 31.98 -19.43
C PRO A 121 -0.62 31.49 -19.48
N ARG A 122 0.12 31.60 -18.37
CA ARG A 122 1.54 31.21 -18.24
C ARG A 122 1.72 29.81 -17.65
N VAL A 123 0.65 29.17 -17.16
CA VAL A 123 0.69 27.76 -16.74
C VAL A 123 1.17 26.91 -17.93
N PRO A 124 2.14 25.99 -17.72
CA PRO A 124 2.63 25.12 -18.79
C PRO A 124 1.50 24.40 -19.52
N ASP A 125 1.59 24.29 -20.84
CA ASP A 125 0.48 23.81 -21.70
C ASP A 125 -0.04 22.42 -21.28
N LEU A 126 0.84 21.53 -20.80
CA LEU A 126 0.46 20.19 -20.32
C LEU A 126 -0.42 20.21 -19.06
N LEU A 127 -0.33 21.26 -18.24
CA LEU A 127 -1.05 21.39 -16.97
C LEU A 127 -2.20 22.38 -17.05
N ARG A 128 -2.28 23.18 -18.13
CA ARG A 128 -3.33 24.18 -18.31
C ARG A 128 -4.70 23.49 -18.38
N GLY A 129 -5.63 23.95 -17.54
CA GLY A 129 -6.97 23.36 -17.40
C GLY A 129 -7.05 22.14 -16.47
N TYR A 130 -5.91 21.65 -15.95
CA TYR A 130 -5.86 20.57 -14.95
C TYR A 130 -5.56 21.06 -13.53
N VAL A 131 -5.29 22.36 -13.37
CA VAL A 131 -4.95 22.98 -12.07
C VAL A 131 -5.80 24.20 -11.79
N GLU A 132 -6.10 24.42 -10.51
CA GLU A 132 -6.50 25.69 -9.93
C GLU A 132 -5.30 26.25 -9.16
N LEU A 133 -4.98 27.54 -9.35
CA LEU A 133 -3.92 28.21 -8.61
C LEU A 133 -4.52 28.84 -7.36
N THR A 134 -3.99 28.52 -6.18
CA THR A 134 -4.51 28.99 -4.89
C THR A 134 -3.40 29.56 -4.01
N TYR A 135 -3.79 30.30 -2.96
CA TYR A 135 -2.92 30.69 -1.86
C TYR A 135 -3.30 29.93 -0.59
N ASP A 136 -2.30 29.61 0.23
CA ASP A 136 -2.53 29.33 1.65
C ASP A 136 -2.75 30.63 2.46
N LEU A 137 -3.06 30.51 3.75
CA LEU A 137 -3.27 31.67 4.64
C LEU A 137 -2.00 32.52 4.89
N ASN A 138 -0.83 32.06 4.41
CA ASN A 138 0.44 32.78 4.49
C ASN A 138 0.87 33.34 3.11
N ASN A 139 -0.05 33.42 2.14
CA ASN A 139 0.20 33.85 0.77
C ASN A 139 1.26 33.03 0.03
N ARG A 140 1.38 31.73 0.33
CA ARG A 140 2.18 30.81 -0.49
C ARG A 140 1.32 30.23 -1.59
N ALA A 141 1.68 30.51 -2.84
CA ALA A 141 0.94 30.01 -3.98
C ALA A 141 1.23 28.51 -4.20
N SER A 142 0.19 27.73 -4.52
CA SER A 142 0.31 26.32 -4.86
C SER A 142 -0.71 25.92 -5.93
N PRO A 143 -0.47 24.82 -6.67
CA PRO A 143 -1.46 24.28 -7.57
C PRO A 143 -2.32 23.23 -6.85
N ARG A 144 -3.64 23.35 -6.97
CA ARG A 144 -4.59 22.27 -6.67
C ARG A 144 -4.96 21.56 -7.97
N PHE A 145 -4.79 20.25 -8.01
CA PHE A 145 -5.04 19.43 -9.20
C PHE A 145 -6.49 18.95 -9.28
N PHE A 146 -7.07 19.02 -10.48
CA PHE A 146 -8.34 18.36 -10.80
C PHE A 146 -8.09 16.88 -11.11
N GLU A 147 -7.88 16.06 -10.08
CA GLU A 147 -7.51 14.64 -10.21
C GLU A 147 -8.44 13.85 -11.14
N ALA A 148 -9.76 14.09 -11.06
CA ALA A 148 -10.74 13.43 -11.91
C ALA A 148 -10.52 13.73 -13.41
N LEU A 149 -10.06 14.92 -13.77
CA LEU A 149 -9.69 15.26 -15.15
C LEU A 149 -8.37 14.58 -15.53
N LEU A 150 -7.38 14.54 -14.62
CA LEU A 150 -6.12 13.83 -14.87
C LEU A 150 -6.32 12.33 -15.14
N TYR A 151 -7.23 11.67 -14.41
CA TYR A 151 -7.61 10.27 -14.68
C TYR A 151 -8.29 10.05 -16.04
N ARG A 152 -8.83 11.10 -16.66
CA ARG A 152 -9.45 11.08 -18.00
C ARG A 152 -8.55 11.65 -19.09
N SER A 153 -7.34 12.05 -18.72
CA SER A 153 -6.37 12.66 -19.61
C SER A 153 -5.37 11.64 -20.13
N PRO A 154 -4.52 12.01 -21.12
CA PRO A 154 -3.40 11.19 -21.56
C PRO A 154 -2.36 10.85 -20.46
N PHE A 155 -2.40 11.52 -19.30
CA PHE A 155 -1.52 11.21 -18.17
C PHE A 155 -1.94 9.94 -17.41
N HIS A 156 -3.19 9.48 -17.57
CA HIS A 156 -3.61 8.17 -17.06
C HIS A 156 -3.27 7.06 -18.04
N ARG A 157 -2.10 6.46 -17.84
CA ARG A 157 -1.50 5.52 -18.78
C ARG A 157 -1.74 4.06 -18.39
N GLU A 158 -2.92 3.55 -18.72
CA GLU A 158 -3.20 2.11 -18.59
C GLU A 158 -2.27 1.24 -19.46
N SER A 159 -1.76 1.79 -20.56
CA SER A 159 -0.76 1.12 -21.40
C SER A 159 0.56 0.81 -20.70
N SER A 160 0.81 1.47 -19.56
CA SER A 160 1.99 1.29 -18.72
C SER A 160 1.73 0.32 -17.57
N GLN A 161 0.49 -0.11 -17.37
CA GLN A 161 0.12 -1.12 -16.37
C GLN A 161 0.38 -2.53 -16.90
N SER A 162 0.92 -3.39 -16.05
CA SER A 162 1.10 -4.82 -16.33
C SER A 162 1.15 -5.61 -15.03
N LEU A 163 1.26 -6.93 -15.14
CA LEU A 163 1.49 -7.84 -14.02
C LEU A 163 2.72 -8.70 -14.30
N SER A 164 3.44 -9.09 -13.25
CA SER A 164 4.47 -10.12 -13.28
C SER A 164 4.04 -11.30 -12.41
N MET A 165 3.77 -12.43 -13.05
CA MET A 165 3.32 -13.65 -12.39
C MET A 165 4.46 -14.66 -12.25
N ARG A 166 4.54 -15.35 -11.12
CA ARG A 166 5.49 -16.47 -10.91
C ARG A 166 5.03 -17.38 -9.78
N LEU A 167 5.55 -18.60 -9.76
CA LEU A 167 5.42 -19.48 -8.60
C LEU A 167 6.47 -19.11 -7.55
N ILE A 168 6.08 -19.18 -6.28
CA ILE A 168 7.02 -19.10 -5.16
C ILE A 168 6.98 -20.38 -4.32
N HIS A 169 8.11 -20.67 -3.69
CA HIS A 169 8.29 -21.82 -2.79
C HIS A 169 8.92 -21.40 -1.46
N GLY A 170 8.90 -20.10 -1.17
CA GLY A 170 9.49 -19.48 0.00
C GLY A 170 9.17 -17.99 0.04
N ASP A 171 9.32 -17.40 1.23
CA ASP A 171 8.97 -15.99 1.47
C ASP A 171 9.98 -14.99 0.89
N ALA A 172 11.23 -15.43 0.72
CA ALA A 172 12.31 -14.57 0.30
C ALA A 172 12.02 -13.96 -1.07
N ARG A 173 11.80 -12.65 -1.07
CA ARG A 173 11.53 -11.84 -2.25
C ARG A 173 12.43 -10.61 -2.22
N PRO A 174 13.02 -10.21 -3.36
CA PRO A 174 13.89 -9.04 -3.42
C PRO A 174 13.08 -7.77 -3.20
N TYR A 175 13.71 -6.76 -2.56
CA TYR A 175 13.10 -5.46 -2.33
C TYR A 175 12.61 -4.81 -3.64
N VAL A 176 11.38 -4.28 -3.63
CA VAL A 176 10.66 -3.99 -4.87
C VAL A 176 10.71 -2.55 -5.35
N PHE A 177 10.89 -1.57 -4.46
CA PHE A 177 10.79 -0.15 -4.84
C PHE A 177 12.02 0.43 -5.52
N SER A 178 13.11 -0.34 -5.60
CA SER A 178 14.35 0.09 -6.28
C SER A 178 14.71 -0.75 -7.49
N THR A 179 13.92 -1.77 -7.85
CA THR A 179 14.30 -2.73 -8.90
C THR A 179 13.14 -3.08 -9.86
N PRO A 180 13.30 -2.86 -11.18
CA PRO A 180 12.29 -3.21 -12.17
C PRO A 180 12.22 -4.73 -12.39
N ARG A 181 11.08 -5.20 -12.90
CA ARG A 181 10.87 -6.57 -13.37
C ARG A 181 11.18 -6.64 -14.86
N LEU A 182 12.34 -7.22 -15.18
CA LEU A 182 12.80 -7.37 -16.56
C LEU A 182 12.04 -8.48 -17.28
N ASP A 183 11.88 -8.34 -18.60
CA ASP A 183 11.18 -9.32 -19.46
C ASP A 183 11.87 -10.69 -19.52
N THR A 184 13.17 -10.73 -19.22
CA THR A 184 14.04 -11.92 -19.28
C THR A 184 14.25 -12.58 -17.92
N ALA A 185 13.41 -12.30 -16.92
CA ALA A 185 13.52 -12.95 -15.61
C ALA A 185 12.95 -14.39 -15.68
N ASP A 186 13.83 -15.37 -15.53
CA ASP A 186 13.51 -16.80 -15.58
C ASP A 186 12.32 -17.15 -14.67
N GLY A 187 11.36 -17.89 -15.22
CA GLY A 187 10.19 -18.39 -14.50
C GLY A 187 9.11 -17.34 -14.20
N SER A 188 9.26 -16.10 -14.65
CA SER A 188 8.22 -15.07 -14.56
C SER A 188 7.48 -14.87 -15.89
N LEU A 189 6.20 -14.56 -15.81
CA LEU A 189 5.34 -14.22 -16.93
C LEU A 189 4.90 -12.76 -16.82
N GLN A 190 5.28 -11.95 -17.80
CA GLN A 190 4.80 -10.57 -17.93
C GLN A 190 3.46 -10.55 -18.68
N VAL A 191 2.42 -10.03 -18.04
CA VAL A 191 1.08 -9.89 -18.62
C VAL A 191 0.76 -8.42 -18.77
N LYS A 192 0.76 -7.91 -20.00
CA LYS A 192 0.48 -6.49 -20.28
C LYS A 192 -1.04 -6.26 -20.33
N VAL A 193 -1.60 -5.84 -19.20
CA VAL A 193 -3.04 -5.65 -19.03
C VAL A 193 -3.31 -4.53 -18.01
N PRO A 194 -4.32 -3.68 -18.24
CA PRO A 194 -4.75 -2.70 -17.24
C PRO A 194 -5.23 -3.37 -15.96
N TYR A 195 -5.01 -2.73 -14.81
CA TYR A 195 -5.44 -3.26 -13.52
C TYR A 195 -6.93 -3.54 -13.49
N ARG A 196 -7.77 -2.67 -14.08
CA ARG A 196 -9.24 -2.82 -14.10
C ARG A 196 -9.78 -3.94 -14.99
N HIS A 197 -8.92 -4.65 -15.72
CA HIS A 197 -9.38 -5.64 -16.69
C HIS A 197 -10.08 -6.84 -16.02
N GLU A 198 -11.29 -7.16 -16.44
CA GLU A 198 -12.14 -8.17 -15.80
C GLU A 198 -11.58 -9.61 -15.90
N ALA A 199 -10.72 -9.87 -16.91
CA ALA A 199 -10.07 -11.18 -17.01
C ALA A 199 -9.17 -11.50 -15.80
N LEU A 200 -8.71 -10.48 -15.06
CA LEU A 200 -8.00 -10.66 -13.80
C LEU A 200 -8.92 -11.21 -12.70
N ASP A 201 -10.15 -10.71 -12.61
CA ASP A 201 -11.13 -11.23 -11.65
C ASP A 201 -11.47 -12.68 -11.96
N ARG A 202 -11.61 -13.01 -13.26
CA ARG A 202 -11.83 -14.39 -13.71
C ARG A 202 -10.64 -15.30 -13.36
N LEU A 203 -9.41 -14.84 -13.62
CA LEU A 203 -8.20 -15.57 -13.26
C LEU A 203 -8.13 -15.83 -11.75
N PHE A 204 -8.33 -14.81 -10.92
CA PHE A 204 -8.21 -14.95 -9.47
C PHE A 204 -9.38 -15.70 -8.84
N ALA A 205 -10.58 -15.67 -9.43
CA ALA A 205 -11.68 -16.55 -9.04
C ALA A 205 -11.33 -18.04 -9.23
N MET A 206 -10.43 -18.37 -10.17
CA MET A 206 -9.93 -19.74 -10.34
C MET A 206 -9.12 -20.25 -9.16
N SER A 207 -8.69 -19.38 -8.23
CA SER A 207 -8.11 -19.84 -6.96
C SER A 207 -9.10 -20.64 -6.10
N ARG A 208 -10.41 -20.55 -6.38
CA ARG A 208 -11.48 -21.24 -5.64
C ARG A 208 -12.51 -21.95 -6.51
N THR A 209 -12.72 -21.51 -7.74
CA THR A 209 -13.71 -22.09 -8.65
C THR A 209 -13.02 -22.52 -9.93
N PRO A 210 -12.91 -23.82 -10.23
CA PRO A 210 -12.11 -24.27 -11.37
C PRO A 210 -12.78 -23.85 -12.67
N ALA A 211 -11.97 -23.48 -13.67
CA ALA A 211 -12.46 -23.09 -14.99
C ALA A 211 -11.49 -23.52 -16.10
N PRO A 212 -11.93 -23.58 -17.37
CA PRO A 212 -11.02 -23.78 -18.50
C PRO A 212 -9.99 -22.65 -18.60
N VAL A 213 -8.71 -22.99 -18.78
CA VAL A 213 -7.60 -22.02 -18.81
C VAL A 213 -7.56 -21.21 -20.12
N ALA A 214 -7.88 -21.83 -21.27
CA ALA A 214 -7.70 -21.18 -22.56
C ALA A 214 -8.49 -19.87 -22.74
N PRO A 215 -9.77 -19.76 -22.33
CA PRO A 215 -10.50 -18.49 -22.41
C PRO A 215 -9.88 -17.38 -21.55
N VAL A 216 -9.32 -17.71 -20.38
CA VAL A 216 -8.65 -16.73 -19.51
C VAL A 216 -7.33 -16.29 -20.13
N ARG A 217 -6.55 -17.23 -20.68
CA ARG A 217 -5.30 -16.94 -21.41
C ARG A 217 -5.55 -15.97 -22.58
N GLU A 218 -6.55 -16.28 -23.40
CA GLU A 218 -6.94 -15.46 -24.55
C GLU A 218 -7.38 -14.06 -24.12
N ALA A 219 -8.24 -13.98 -23.10
CA ALA A 219 -8.71 -12.70 -22.57
C ALA A 219 -7.60 -11.84 -21.94
N LEU A 220 -6.52 -12.45 -21.45
CA LEU A 220 -5.34 -11.75 -20.95
C LEU A 220 -4.31 -11.42 -22.05
N GLY A 221 -4.57 -11.82 -23.31
CA GLY A 221 -3.66 -11.58 -24.43
C GLY A 221 -2.31 -12.30 -24.29
N ILE A 222 -2.27 -13.41 -23.56
CA ILE A 222 -1.04 -14.18 -23.35
C ILE A 222 -0.70 -14.94 -24.63
N ALA A 223 0.50 -14.69 -25.17
CA ALA A 223 0.94 -15.25 -26.44
C ALA A 223 1.17 -16.77 -26.37
N GLU A 224 1.18 -17.42 -27.53
CA GLU A 224 1.39 -18.88 -27.62
C GLU A 224 2.75 -19.32 -27.06
N LYS A 225 3.79 -18.52 -27.26
CA LYS A 225 5.13 -18.77 -26.72
C LYS A 225 5.17 -18.83 -25.18
N ASP A 226 4.19 -18.23 -24.51
CA ASP A 226 4.10 -18.11 -23.05
C ASP A 226 3.03 -19.05 -22.47
N ALA A 227 2.37 -19.85 -23.32
CA ALA A 227 1.26 -20.71 -22.93
C ALA A 227 1.65 -21.75 -21.89
N ASP A 228 2.83 -22.37 -22.03
CA ASP A 228 3.32 -23.39 -21.10
C ASP A 228 3.63 -22.81 -19.71
N THR A 229 4.25 -21.62 -19.67
CA THR A 229 4.50 -20.89 -18.41
C THR A 229 3.19 -20.53 -17.72
N PHE A 230 2.20 -20.05 -18.46
CA PHE A 230 0.89 -19.74 -17.90
C PHE A 230 0.17 -21.00 -17.41
N ALA A 231 0.21 -22.10 -18.17
CA ALA A 231 -0.40 -23.37 -17.79
C ALA A 231 0.20 -23.93 -16.48
N ALA A 232 1.49 -23.71 -16.22
CA ALA A 232 2.15 -24.14 -14.99
C ALA A 232 1.58 -23.50 -13.70
N PHE A 233 0.84 -22.40 -13.80
CA PHE A 233 0.18 -21.74 -12.66
C PHE A 233 -1.10 -22.45 -12.21
N PHE A 234 -1.56 -23.46 -12.93
CA PHE A 234 -2.81 -24.14 -12.65
C PHE A 234 -2.60 -25.57 -12.10
N THR A 235 -3.61 -26.08 -11.38
CA THR A 235 -3.62 -27.42 -10.78
C THR A 235 -5.04 -28.01 -10.82
N GLU A 236 -5.16 -29.34 -10.79
CA GLU A 236 -6.43 -30.03 -10.59
C GLU A 236 -6.81 -30.09 -9.09
N GLU A 237 -5.84 -29.88 -8.19
CA GLU A 237 -6.06 -29.94 -6.75
C GLU A 237 -6.92 -28.76 -6.26
N PRO A 238 -8.06 -29.02 -5.60
CA PRO A 238 -8.88 -27.95 -5.04
C PRO A 238 -8.16 -27.29 -3.84
N PRO A 239 -8.40 -25.99 -3.60
CA PRO A 239 -7.88 -25.33 -2.40
C PRO A 239 -8.56 -25.86 -1.13
N ARG A 240 -7.98 -25.55 0.02
CA ARG A 240 -8.63 -25.79 1.31
C ARG A 240 -9.95 -25.00 1.40
N PRO A 241 -11.02 -25.57 2.00
CA PRO A 241 -12.29 -24.86 2.18
C PRO A 241 -12.13 -23.55 2.97
N ALA A 242 -12.86 -22.51 2.58
CA ALA A 242 -12.85 -21.24 3.28
C ALA A 242 -13.54 -21.38 4.66
N PRO A 243 -12.90 -20.94 5.76
CA PRO A 243 -13.56 -20.94 7.05
C PRO A 243 -14.58 -19.80 7.11
N ARG A 244 -15.84 -20.11 7.43
CA ARG A 244 -16.87 -19.11 7.76
C ARG A 244 -17.05 -19.05 9.27
N TYR A 245 -17.14 -17.85 9.83
CA TYR A 245 -17.53 -17.70 11.22
C TYR A 245 -19.06 -17.72 11.38
N ASP A 246 -19.55 -18.63 12.22
CA ASP A 246 -20.97 -18.82 12.52
C ASP A 246 -21.24 -18.84 14.04
N GLY A 247 -20.26 -18.44 14.85
CA GLY A 247 -20.40 -18.30 16.30
C GLY A 247 -21.08 -16.99 16.72
N ASP A 248 -21.26 -16.84 18.03
CA ASP A 248 -21.77 -15.61 18.64
C ASP A 248 -20.63 -14.67 19.03
N GLY A 249 -20.87 -13.36 18.91
CA GLY A 249 -19.88 -12.31 19.19
C GLY A 249 -18.99 -12.01 17.98
N VAL A 250 -17.75 -11.60 18.25
CA VAL A 250 -16.78 -11.20 17.23
C VAL A 250 -15.55 -12.11 17.27
N ARG A 251 -15.11 -12.57 16.10
CA ARG A 251 -13.83 -13.25 15.89
C ARG A 251 -12.84 -12.31 15.22
N VAL A 252 -11.60 -12.30 15.70
CA VAL A 252 -10.50 -11.55 15.08
C VAL A 252 -9.38 -12.52 14.74
N ARG A 253 -8.99 -12.58 13.46
CA ARG A 253 -7.84 -13.35 12.98
C ARG A 253 -6.77 -12.39 12.47
N TYR A 254 -5.58 -12.45 13.06
CA TYR A 254 -4.41 -11.71 12.64
C TYR A 254 -3.68 -12.44 11.52
N PHE A 255 -3.58 -11.82 10.34
CA PHE A 255 -2.96 -12.37 9.14
C PHE A 255 -1.50 -11.93 8.94
N GLY A 256 -1.00 -10.98 9.75
CA GLY A 256 0.36 -10.44 9.65
C GLY A 256 0.39 -8.93 9.40
N HIS A 257 1.46 -8.26 9.82
CA HIS A 257 1.62 -6.80 9.72
C HIS A 257 0.39 -6.04 10.26
N ALA A 258 -0.31 -5.25 9.43
CA ALA A 258 -1.52 -4.51 9.79
C ALA A 258 -2.81 -5.24 9.41
N CYS A 259 -2.69 -6.46 8.87
CA CYS A 259 -3.78 -7.23 8.30
C CYS A 259 -4.50 -8.06 9.36
N ALA A 260 -5.73 -7.68 9.68
CA ALA A 260 -6.62 -8.44 10.56
C ALA A 260 -8.00 -8.61 9.92
N LEU A 261 -8.56 -9.81 10.05
CA LEU A 261 -9.91 -10.15 9.63
C LEU A 261 -10.82 -10.18 10.86
N ILE A 262 -11.82 -9.31 10.88
CA ILE A 262 -12.83 -9.17 11.93
C ILE A 262 -14.14 -9.75 11.37
N GLU A 263 -14.75 -10.69 12.08
CA GLU A 263 -15.93 -11.43 11.61
C GLU A 263 -17.00 -11.48 12.71
N SER A 264 -18.26 -11.28 12.32
CA SER A 264 -19.42 -11.80 13.03
C SER A 264 -20.15 -12.82 12.15
N ARG A 265 -21.26 -13.39 12.63
CA ARG A 265 -22.13 -14.27 11.82
C ARG A 265 -22.60 -13.61 10.52
N HIS A 266 -22.66 -12.28 10.50
CA HIS A 266 -23.33 -11.49 9.46
C HIS A 266 -22.40 -10.69 8.56
N VAL A 267 -21.16 -10.40 8.99
CA VAL A 267 -20.25 -9.52 8.26
C VAL A 267 -18.80 -9.97 8.41
N SER A 268 -18.01 -9.83 7.33
CA SER A 268 -16.56 -9.99 7.33
C SER A 268 -15.86 -8.68 6.92
N ILE A 269 -14.88 -8.27 7.72
CA ILE A 269 -14.16 -6.99 7.58
C ILE A 269 -12.66 -7.28 7.59
N LEU A 270 -11.96 -6.98 6.51
CA LEU A 270 -10.50 -7.14 6.43
C LEU A 270 -9.83 -5.78 6.50
N THR A 271 -8.79 -5.65 7.31
CA THR A 271 -8.01 -4.40 7.47
C THR A 271 -6.69 -4.52 6.73
N ASP A 272 -6.20 -3.43 6.13
CA ASP A 272 -4.88 -3.24 5.51
C ASP A 272 -4.29 -4.53 4.90
N PRO A 273 -4.87 -5.04 3.78
CA PRO A 273 -4.59 -6.39 3.31
C PRO A 273 -3.13 -6.63 2.96
N VAL A 274 -2.48 -7.42 3.80
CA VAL A 274 -1.16 -8.03 3.59
C VAL A 274 -1.33 -9.53 3.84
N VAL A 275 -1.42 -10.32 2.77
CA VAL A 275 -1.82 -11.73 2.85
C VAL A 275 -0.70 -12.62 2.32
N SER A 276 -0.37 -13.66 3.08
CA SER A 276 0.66 -14.63 2.68
C SER A 276 0.14 -15.65 1.66
N TYR A 277 1.06 -16.42 1.06
CA TYR A 277 0.76 -17.46 0.07
C TYR A 277 0.87 -18.86 0.69
N ASP A 278 0.21 -19.85 0.08
CA ASP A 278 0.17 -21.22 0.61
C ASP A 278 1.23 -22.11 -0.05
N PHE A 279 2.24 -22.51 0.74
CA PHE A 279 3.29 -23.45 0.38
C PHE A 279 3.88 -24.07 1.66
N PRO A 280 4.56 -25.24 1.59
CA PRO A 280 5.14 -25.86 2.78
C PRO A 280 6.11 -24.94 3.53
N THR A 281 5.84 -24.67 4.81
CA THR A 281 6.63 -23.79 5.68
C THR A 281 6.40 -24.14 7.15
N ASP A 282 7.41 -23.95 8.00
CA ASP A 282 7.33 -24.21 9.44
C ASP A 282 6.67 -23.06 10.23
N LEU A 283 6.54 -21.87 9.64
CA LEU A 283 5.93 -20.71 10.29
C LEU A 283 4.41 -20.73 10.09
N PRO A 284 3.61 -20.94 11.15
CA PRO A 284 2.15 -20.90 11.04
C PRO A 284 1.68 -19.54 10.57
N ARG A 285 0.75 -19.52 9.61
CA ARG A 285 0.28 -18.32 8.94
C ARG A 285 -1.10 -18.53 8.35
N TYR A 286 -1.84 -17.44 8.18
CA TYR A 286 -3.02 -17.41 7.33
C TYR A 286 -2.67 -16.91 5.92
N THR A 287 -3.35 -17.46 4.93
CA THR A 287 -3.14 -17.22 3.50
C THR A 287 -4.45 -16.79 2.81
N PHE A 288 -4.44 -16.57 1.49
CA PHE A 288 -5.66 -16.33 0.71
C PHE A 288 -6.73 -17.43 0.85
N ALA A 289 -6.31 -18.67 1.12
CA ALA A 289 -7.17 -19.82 1.35
C ALA A 289 -7.98 -19.70 2.65
N ASP A 290 -7.46 -18.98 3.65
CA ASP A 290 -8.06 -18.85 4.98
C ASP A 290 -9.04 -17.66 5.08
N LEU A 291 -9.12 -16.82 4.04
CA LEU A 291 -10.12 -15.74 3.92
C LEU A 291 -11.50 -16.29 3.53
N PRO A 292 -12.62 -15.69 3.99
CA PRO A 292 -13.98 -16.10 3.64
C PRO A 292 -14.32 -15.82 2.18
N GLU A 293 -15.19 -16.61 1.55
CA GLU A 293 -15.52 -16.50 0.11
C GLU A 293 -15.80 -15.05 -0.32
N LYS A 294 -16.54 -14.31 0.50
CA LYS A 294 -16.81 -12.87 0.36
C LYS A 294 -16.26 -12.10 1.56
N ILE A 295 -15.67 -10.94 1.27
CA ILE A 295 -15.24 -9.94 2.24
C ILE A 295 -16.18 -8.75 2.08
N ASP A 296 -17.07 -8.51 3.04
CA ASP A 296 -18.07 -7.45 2.90
C ASP A 296 -17.42 -6.06 2.88
N TYR A 297 -16.42 -5.85 3.74
CA TYR A 297 -15.69 -4.59 3.84
C TYR A 297 -14.18 -4.82 3.88
N VAL A 298 -13.44 -4.04 3.12
CA VAL A 298 -11.99 -3.90 3.29
C VAL A 298 -11.70 -2.48 3.74
N LEU A 299 -10.96 -2.33 4.84
CA LEU A 299 -10.59 -1.04 5.42
C LEU A 299 -9.12 -0.79 5.11
N ILE A 300 -8.83 0.36 4.49
CA ILE A 300 -7.46 0.83 4.26
C ILE A 300 -7.23 2.06 5.11
N THR A 301 -6.30 1.99 6.05
CA THR A 301 -6.01 3.08 6.99
C THR A 301 -5.39 4.27 6.29
N HIS A 302 -4.41 4.05 5.41
CA HIS A 302 -3.71 5.11 4.68
C HIS A 302 -2.97 4.56 3.45
N GLY A 303 -2.36 5.45 2.66
CA GLY A 303 -1.78 5.12 1.35
C GLY A 303 -0.45 4.38 1.36
N HIS A 304 0.23 4.21 2.50
CA HIS A 304 1.57 3.62 2.52
C HIS A 304 1.58 2.19 1.98
N ALA A 305 2.72 1.80 1.41
CA ALA A 305 2.77 0.64 0.54
C ALA A 305 2.57 -0.70 1.28
N ASP A 306 2.79 -0.74 2.58
CA ASP A 306 2.55 -1.87 3.48
C ASP A 306 1.11 -1.92 4.04
N HIS A 307 0.29 -0.88 3.80
CA HIS A 307 -1.13 -0.84 4.17
C HIS A 307 -2.06 -0.88 2.94
N LEU A 308 -1.61 -0.33 1.81
CA LEU A 308 -2.29 -0.34 0.52
C LEU A 308 -1.44 -1.07 -0.52
N MET A 309 -1.49 -2.40 -0.49
CA MET A 309 -0.83 -3.25 -1.48
C MET A 309 -1.78 -3.61 -2.64
N PHE A 310 -1.45 -3.17 -3.85
CA PHE A 310 -2.21 -3.56 -5.05
C PHE A 310 -2.16 -5.08 -5.29
N GLU A 311 -1.08 -5.75 -4.90
CA GLU A 311 -0.88 -7.19 -5.09
C GLU A 311 -2.00 -8.07 -4.48
N PRO A 312 -2.29 -8.02 -3.17
CA PRO A 312 -3.44 -8.71 -2.61
C PRO A 312 -4.77 -8.07 -2.99
N LEU A 313 -4.85 -6.74 -3.14
CA LEU A 313 -6.11 -6.06 -3.47
C LEU A 313 -6.67 -6.50 -4.83
N LEU A 314 -5.84 -6.57 -5.88
CA LEU A 314 -6.29 -7.02 -7.21
C LEU A 314 -6.68 -8.51 -7.21
N GLN A 315 -5.97 -9.34 -6.44
CA GLN A 315 -6.34 -10.75 -6.26
C GLN A 315 -7.69 -10.91 -5.55
N LEU A 316 -7.98 -10.04 -4.58
CA LEU A 316 -9.21 -10.08 -3.79
C LEU A 316 -10.36 -9.28 -4.40
N ARG A 317 -10.16 -8.49 -5.44
CA ARG A 317 -11.17 -7.56 -5.98
C ARG A 317 -12.52 -8.21 -6.24
N HIS A 318 -12.53 -9.40 -6.84
CA HIS A 318 -13.75 -10.17 -7.11
C HIS A 318 -14.51 -10.65 -5.86
N ARG A 319 -13.90 -10.61 -4.68
CA ARG A 319 -14.45 -11.04 -3.38
C ARG A 319 -14.83 -9.86 -2.48
N ILE A 320 -14.37 -8.65 -2.80
CA ILE A 320 -14.54 -7.47 -1.96
C ILE A 320 -15.87 -6.80 -2.29
N GLY A 321 -16.72 -6.63 -1.27
CA GLY A 321 -17.98 -5.89 -1.36
C GLY A 321 -17.75 -4.40 -1.47
N THR A 322 -17.16 -3.80 -0.43
CA THR A 322 -16.88 -2.35 -0.33
C THR A 322 -15.46 -2.12 0.18
N LEU A 323 -14.71 -1.27 -0.50
CA LEU A 323 -13.48 -0.67 0.04
C LEU A 323 -13.81 0.62 0.77
N VAL A 324 -13.33 0.75 2.00
CA VAL A 324 -13.37 1.98 2.78
C VAL A 324 -11.95 2.51 2.87
N VAL A 325 -11.77 3.76 2.49
CA VAL A 325 -10.49 4.48 2.52
C VAL A 325 -10.68 5.82 3.23
N PRO A 326 -9.62 6.43 3.77
CA PRO A 326 -9.70 7.77 4.31
C PRO A 326 -10.06 8.79 3.22
N ALA A 327 -10.82 9.82 3.59
CA ALA A 327 -11.03 10.98 2.75
C ALA A 327 -9.73 11.77 2.58
N ALA A 328 -9.41 12.17 1.34
CA ALA A 328 -8.26 13.03 1.04
C ALA A 328 -8.67 14.51 1.05
N GLY A 329 -7.72 15.42 1.25
CA GLY A 329 -7.93 16.87 1.16
C GLY A 329 -8.23 17.33 -0.28
N GLY A 330 -7.79 16.53 -1.25
CA GLY A 330 -8.14 16.66 -2.67
C GLY A 330 -7.17 17.55 -3.45
N GLY A 331 -6.57 17.00 -4.50
CA GLY A 331 -5.78 17.77 -5.46
C GLY A 331 -4.40 18.23 -4.96
N SER A 332 -3.87 17.69 -3.87
CA SER A 332 -2.47 17.87 -3.47
C SER A 332 -1.61 16.73 -3.99
N LEU A 333 -0.38 17.02 -4.44
CA LEU A 333 0.56 16.00 -4.93
C LEU A 333 0.88 14.92 -3.89
N ALA A 334 0.98 15.31 -2.61
CA ALA A 334 1.31 14.42 -1.53
C ALA A 334 0.12 13.57 -1.04
N ASP A 335 -1.11 13.99 -1.36
CA ASP A 335 -2.36 13.42 -0.87
C ASP A 335 -3.32 13.04 -2.01
N PRO A 336 -2.89 12.17 -2.96
CA PRO A 336 -3.76 11.72 -4.04
C PRO A 336 -4.97 10.96 -3.49
N SER A 337 -6.13 11.12 -4.13
CA SER A 337 -7.36 10.46 -3.69
C SER A 337 -7.29 8.94 -3.88
N LEU A 338 -7.16 8.20 -2.77
CA LEU A 338 -7.20 6.75 -2.75
C LEU A 338 -8.50 6.20 -3.36
N LYS A 339 -9.62 6.92 -3.15
CA LYS A 339 -10.93 6.57 -3.72
C LYS A 339 -10.93 6.62 -5.25
N LEU A 340 -10.42 7.70 -5.85
CA LEU A 340 -10.35 7.81 -7.30
C LEU A 340 -9.41 6.76 -7.88
N MET A 341 -8.24 6.59 -7.23
CA MET A 341 -7.24 5.60 -7.62
C MET A 341 -7.80 4.18 -7.67
N LEU A 342 -8.44 3.72 -6.59
CA LEU A 342 -9.00 2.36 -6.53
C LEU A 342 -10.17 2.18 -7.49
N LYS A 343 -11.00 3.21 -7.70
CA LYS A 343 -12.04 3.15 -8.75
C LYS A 343 -11.46 2.93 -10.15
N GLN A 344 -10.37 3.61 -10.48
CA GLN A 344 -9.69 3.42 -11.77
C GLN A 344 -8.95 2.08 -11.85
N ALA A 345 -8.57 1.50 -10.72
CA ALA A 345 -8.08 0.12 -10.64
C ALA A 345 -9.18 -0.95 -10.74
N GLY A 346 -10.45 -0.57 -10.97
CA GLY A 346 -11.58 -1.47 -11.24
C GLY A 346 -12.45 -1.81 -10.03
N PHE A 347 -12.19 -1.25 -8.85
CA PHE A 347 -13.05 -1.45 -7.69
C PHE A 347 -14.34 -0.62 -7.82
N GLN A 348 -15.49 -1.30 -7.82
CA GLN A 348 -16.78 -0.66 -8.10
C GLN A 348 -17.29 0.17 -6.91
N ASN A 349 -17.15 -0.38 -5.69
CA ASN A 349 -17.64 0.23 -4.46
C ASN A 349 -16.47 0.70 -3.61
N VAL A 350 -16.18 1.99 -3.69
CA VAL A 350 -15.15 2.64 -2.85
C VAL A 350 -15.77 3.84 -2.14
N VAL A 351 -15.77 3.77 -0.81
CA VAL A 351 -16.26 4.80 0.11
C VAL A 351 -15.06 5.52 0.71
N ALA A 352 -15.12 6.85 0.72
CA ALA A 352 -14.16 7.66 1.47
C ALA A 352 -14.82 8.01 2.80
N LEU A 353 -14.15 7.75 3.91
CA LEU A 353 -14.62 8.01 5.26
C LEU A 353 -13.78 9.14 5.87
N ALA A 354 -14.42 10.17 6.40
CA ALA A 354 -13.76 11.27 7.09
C ALA A 354 -13.61 11.00 8.60
N GLU A 355 -12.86 11.87 9.27
CA GLU A 355 -12.73 11.85 10.73
C GLU A 355 -14.10 12.02 11.40
N LEU A 356 -14.38 11.15 12.37
CA LEU A 356 -15.61 11.04 13.13
C LEU A 356 -16.88 10.79 12.29
N GLU A 357 -16.73 10.51 10.99
CA GLU A 357 -17.83 10.00 10.17
C GLU A 357 -18.08 8.52 10.50
N SER A 358 -19.35 8.11 10.48
CA SER A 358 -19.75 6.73 10.67
C SER A 358 -20.38 6.12 9.42
N LEU A 359 -20.06 4.84 9.19
CA LEU A 359 -20.63 3.99 8.16
C LEU A 359 -21.36 2.82 8.83
N PRO A 360 -22.69 2.67 8.62
CA PRO A 360 -23.44 1.55 9.19
C PRO A 360 -22.94 0.19 8.67
N LEU A 361 -22.85 -0.80 9.56
CA LEU A 361 -22.51 -2.17 9.24
C LEU A 361 -23.62 -3.13 9.73
N PRO A 362 -23.79 -4.31 9.14
CA PRO A 362 -24.61 -5.35 9.74
C PRO A 362 -24.09 -5.69 11.14
N GLY A 363 -24.91 -5.46 12.18
CA GLY A 363 -24.53 -5.71 13.57
C GLY A 363 -23.72 -4.59 14.24
N GLY A 364 -23.57 -3.42 13.61
CA GLY A 364 -22.87 -2.27 14.23
C GLY A 364 -22.54 -1.12 13.28
N GLU A 365 -21.36 -0.54 13.44
CA GLU A 365 -20.88 0.61 12.66
C GLU A 365 -19.35 0.67 12.59
N LEU A 366 -18.85 1.32 11.54
CA LEU A 366 -17.45 1.72 11.41
C LEU A 366 -17.36 3.22 11.64
N ILE A 367 -16.41 3.68 12.46
CA ILE A 367 -16.15 5.10 12.69
C ILE A 367 -14.70 5.40 12.31
N GLY A 368 -14.50 6.48 11.56
CA GLY A 368 -13.19 7.02 11.26
C GLY A 368 -12.64 7.81 12.45
N LEU A 369 -11.43 7.53 12.92
CA LEU A 369 -10.78 8.28 13.98
C LEU A 369 -9.53 9.00 13.47
N PRO A 370 -9.24 10.23 13.98
CA PRO A 370 -8.05 10.97 13.59
C PRO A 370 -6.77 10.14 13.76
N PHE A 371 -5.97 10.10 12.70
CA PHE A 371 -4.61 9.56 12.68
C PHE A 371 -3.66 10.75 12.59
N ILE A 372 -2.73 10.90 13.53
CA ILE A 372 -1.68 11.93 13.46
C ILE A 372 -0.27 11.32 13.43
N GLY A 373 0.65 12.01 12.74
CA GLY A 373 2.05 11.62 12.62
C GLY A 373 2.37 10.77 11.39
N GLU A 374 3.58 10.19 11.39
CA GLU A 374 4.06 9.18 10.43
C GLU A 374 4.19 9.64 8.95
N HIS A 375 3.69 10.81 8.58
CA HIS A 375 3.69 11.29 7.19
C HIS A 375 4.72 12.42 6.93
N GLY A 376 5.77 12.47 7.75
CA GLY A 376 6.88 13.42 7.60
C GLY A 376 6.43 14.89 7.54
N ASP A 377 5.37 15.27 8.27
CA ASP A 377 4.81 16.63 8.32
C ASP A 377 4.31 17.16 6.96
N LEU A 378 3.99 16.28 6.01
CA LEU A 378 3.24 16.69 4.81
C LEU A 378 1.75 16.82 5.14
N ASP A 379 1.09 17.76 4.45
CA ASP A 379 -0.36 17.91 4.51
C ASP A 379 -1.04 16.79 3.72
N ILE A 380 -1.23 15.66 4.41
CA ILE A 380 -1.84 14.44 3.88
C ILE A 380 -3.04 14.13 4.75
N GLN A 381 -4.25 14.23 4.21
CA GLN A 381 -5.47 13.95 4.97
C GLN A 381 -5.93 12.50 4.79
N ALA A 382 -5.47 11.79 3.75
CA ALA A 382 -5.82 10.40 3.48
C ALA A 382 -5.14 9.39 4.44
N LYS A 383 -5.40 9.54 5.75
CA LYS A 383 -5.00 8.63 6.83
C LYS A 383 -6.03 8.63 7.95
N LEU A 384 -6.41 7.44 8.43
CA LEU A 384 -7.50 7.26 9.38
C LEU A 384 -7.30 5.98 10.19
N ALA A 385 -7.50 6.06 11.50
CA ALA A 385 -7.66 4.89 12.35
C ALA A 385 -9.13 4.42 12.30
N HIS A 386 -9.36 3.11 12.35
CA HIS A 386 -10.72 2.56 12.21
C HIS A 386 -11.21 2.03 13.54
N LEU A 387 -12.34 2.56 14.04
CA LEU A 387 -13.07 1.98 15.15
C LEU A 387 -14.23 1.14 14.61
N VAL A 388 -14.12 -0.17 14.75
CA VAL A 388 -15.16 -1.14 14.38
C VAL A 388 -15.99 -1.45 15.63
N LYS A 389 -17.24 -0.99 15.64
CA LYS A 389 -18.23 -1.40 16.63
C LYS A 389 -19.07 -2.52 16.03
N LEU A 390 -19.03 -3.72 16.61
CA LEU A 390 -19.67 -4.90 16.05
C LEU A 390 -20.14 -5.85 17.14
N GLU A 391 -21.40 -6.30 17.09
CA GLU A 391 -22.03 -7.17 18.10
C GLU A 391 -21.83 -6.66 19.55
N GLY A 392 -21.89 -5.34 19.73
CA GLY A 392 -21.68 -4.69 21.04
C GLY A 392 -20.23 -4.60 21.52
N LYS A 393 -19.24 -5.00 20.70
CA LYS A 393 -17.81 -4.87 20.96
C LYS A 393 -17.20 -3.72 20.16
N SER A 394 -16.19 -3.07 20.71
CA SER A 394 -15.47 -1.95 20.08
C SER A 394 -14.00 -2.30 19.86
N LEU A 395 -13.58 -2.37 18.59
CA LEU A 395 -12.23 -2.70 18.17
C LEU A 395 -11.58 -1.52 17.47
N LEU A 396 -10.49 -0.99 18.01
CA LEU A 396 -9.71 0.09 17.38
C LEU A 396 -8.53 -0.50 16.60
N MET A 397 -8.50 -0.25 15.30
CA MET A 397 -7.41 -0.56 14.38
C MET A 397 -6.65 0.75 14.09
N ALA A 398 -5.59 1.02 14.86
CA ALA A 398 -4.94 2.33 14.87
C ALA A 398 -3.80 2.50 13.85
N ALA A 399 -3.38 1.42 13.19
CA ALA A 399 -2.18 1.37 12.33
C ALA A 399 -1.03 2.14 13.01
N ASP A 400 -0.37 3.03 12.30
CA ASP A 400 0.84 3.73 12.76
C ASP A 400 0.53 5.05 13.46
N SER A 401 -0.70 5.19 13.96
CA SER A 401 -1.13 6.35 14.75
C SER A 401 -0.13 6.69 15.85
N ASN A 402 0.11 7.99 16.01
CA ASN A 402 1.09 8.51 16.94
C ASN A 402 0.44 9.47 17.95
N ALA A 403 0.99 9.55 19.16
CA ALA A 403 0.57 10.54 20.17
C ALA A 403 1.45 11.80 20.13
N LEU A 404 1.61 12.42 18.95
CA LEU A 404 2.31 13.70 18.84
C LEU A 404 1.65 14.76 19.74
N GLU A 405 0.32 14.78 19.75
CA GLU A 405 -0.54 15.52 20.69
C GLU A 405 -1.43 14.54 21.46
N PRO A 406 -1.08 14.18 22.71
CA PRO A 406 -1.84 13.22 23.50
C PRO A 406 -3.30 13.62 23.80
N HIS A 407 -3.63 14.91 23.97
CA HIS A 407 -4.99 15.33 24.33
C HIS A 407 -6.04 14.96 23.25
N LEU A 408 -5.61 14.75 22.02
CA LEU A 408 -6.45 14.19 20.96
C LEU A 408 -7.17 12.92 21.45
N TYR A 409 -6.47 12.02 22.13
CA TYR A 409 -7.03 10.75 22.58
C TYR A 409 -8.01 10.90 23.74
N GLU A 410 -7.95 11.97 24.51
CA GLU A 410 -8.97 12.29 25.53
C GLU A 410 -10.28 12.69 24.85
N HIS A 411 -10.20 13.50 23.79
CA HIS A 411 -11.37 13.85 22.98
C HIS A 411 -11.94 12.62 22.29
N ILE A 412 -11.10 11.80 21.65
CA ILE A 412 -11.54 10.54 21.04
C ILE A 412 -12.26 9.66 22.06
N HIS A 413 -11.65 9.41 23.23
CA HIS A 413 -12.27 8.55 24.25
C HIS A 413 -13.63 9.07 24.72
N ARG A 414 -13.79 10.40 24.87
CA ARG A 414 -15.06 11.02 25.21
C ARG A 414 -16.15 10.76 24.16
N GLU A 415 -15.80 10.82 22.88
CA GLU A 415 -16.75 10.62 21.79
C GLU A 415 -17.11 9.13 21.58
N VAL A 416 -16.12 8.24 21.68
CA VAL A 416 -16.32 6.82 21.28
C VAL A 416 -16.58 5.87 22.45
N GLY A 417 -16.21 6.25 23.66
CA GLY A 417 -16.38 5.46 24.87
C GLY A 417 -15.37 4.32 25.01
N HIS A 418 -15.83 3.20 25.57
CA HIS A 418 -15.01 2.02 25.88
C HIS A 418 -14.53 1.31 24.61
N ILE A 419 -13.26 0.90 24.61
CA ILE A 419 -12.63 0.12 23.55
C ILE A 419 -12.26 -1.24 24.13
N ASP A 420 -12.85 -2.32 23.61
CA ASP A 420 -12.59 -3.69 24.08
C ASP A 420 -11.23 -4.20 23.63
N MET A 421 -10.78 -3.81 22.44
CA MET A 421 -9.53 -4.27 21.84
C MET A 421 -8.90 -3.16 20.99
N MET A 422 -7.63 -2.85 21.24
CA MET A 422 -6.87 -1.87 20.46
C MET A 422 -5.67 -2.53 19.78
N TRP A 423 -5.52 -2.31 18.49
CA TRP A 423 -4.37 -2.69 17.68
C TRP A 423 -3.55 -1.44 17.34
N LEU A 424 -2.26 -1.43 17.66
CA LEU A 424 -1.38 -0.26 17.49
C LEU A 424 -0.03 -0.63 16.89
N GLY A 425 0.36 0.10 15.85
CA GLY A 425 1.66 0.03 15.19
C GLY A 425 2.75 0.70 16.01
N MET A 426 3.92 0.07 16.07
CA MET A 426 5.07 0.59 16.82
C MET A 426 6.38 0.58 16.01
N GLU A 427 6.27 0.78 14.69
CA GLU A 427 7.40 1.05 13.80
C GLU A 427 8.00 2.44 14.11
N SER A 428 8.69 2.53 15.25
CA SER A 428 9.12 3.79 15.87
C SER A 428 10.31 4.48 15.17
N GLU A 429 10.96 3.81 14.22
CA GLU A 429 12.06 4.38 13.42
C GLU A 429 11.81 4.13 11.92
N GLY A 430 10.94 4.93 11.32
CA GLY A 430 10.68 4.89 9.89
C GLY A 430 11.72 5.59 9.05
N GLY A 431 11.58 5.48 7.73
CA GLY A 431 12.42 6.15 6.75
C GLY A 431 12.33 7.69 6.83
N PRO A 432 13.31 8.43 6.30
CA PRO A 432 13.19 9.87 6.13
C PRO A 432 12.16 10.21 5.05
N LEU A 433 11.62 11.43 5.09
CA LEU A 433 10.61 11.92 4.15
C LEU A 433 10.99 11.68 2.68
N SER A 434 12.24 12.00 2.31
CA SER A 434 12.71 11.90 0.94
C SER A 434 12.74 10.47 0.38
N TRP A 435 12.76 9.45 1.25
CA TRP A 435 12.72 8.06 0.80
C TRP A 435 11.42 7.75 0.06
N MET A 436 10.29 8.22 0.58
CA MET A 436 8.98 7.99 -0.02
C MET A 436 8.53 9.14 -0.93
N TYR A 437 8.63 10.38 -0.44
CA TYR A 437 8.05 11.56 -1.07
C TYR A 437 9.09 12.37 -1.88
N GLY A 438 10.36 11.99 -1.84
CA GLY A 438 11.45 12.72 -2.51
C GLY A 438 11.21 12.99 -3.99
N PRO A 439 10.71 12.04 -4.79
CA PRO A 439 10.40 12.26 -6.20
C PRO A 439 9.32 13.32 -6.49
N LEU A 440 8.50 13.66 -5.48
CA LEU A 440 7.49 14.72 -5.57
C LEU A 440 8.05 16.12 -5.29
N LEU A 441 9.21 16.21 -4.63
CA LEU A 441 9.77 17.49 -4.21
C LEU A 441 10.35 18.24 -5.41
N PRO A 442 10.12 19.56 -5.54
CA PRO A 442 10.67 20.36 -6.64
C PRO A 442 12.20 20.51 -6.55
N ALA A 443 12.76 20.35 -5.36
CA ALA A 443 14.20 20.38 -5.10
C ALA A 443 14.59 19.40 -3.98
N PRO A 444 15.84 18.91 -3.98
CA PRO A 444 16.36 18.09 -2.88
C PRO A 444 16.35 18.84 -1.55
N MET A 445 16.06 18.13 -0.46
CA MET A 445 16.13 18.68 0.89
C MET A 445 17.54 18.61 1.46
N GLN A 446 17.86 19.56 2.35
CA GLN A 446 19.07 19.46 3.16
C GLN A 446 19.00 18.23 4.06
N ARG A 447 20.08 17.45 4.11
CA ARG A 447 20.12 16.16 4.84
C ARG A 447 19.63 16.25 6.28
N LYS A 448 19.97 17.31 7.02
CA LYS A 448 19.51 17.47 8.41
C LYS A 448 17.99 17.66 8.52
N MET A 449 17.39 18.43 7.61
CA MET A 449 15.93 18.63 7.55
C MET A 449 15.20 17.36 7.13
N ASP A 450 15.76 16.63 6.17
CA ASP A 450 15.23 15.35 5.73
C ASP A 450 15.26 14.30 6.86
N GLN A 451 16.37 14.19 7.60
CA GLN A 451 16.47 13.24 8.70
C GLN A 451 15.60 13.58 9.92
N SER A 452 15.17 14.83 10.07
CA SER A 452 14.23 15.23 11.13
C SER A 452 12.76 14.99 10.79
N ARG A 453 12.42 14.85 9.49
CA ARG A 453 11.06 14.58 9.01
C ARG A 453 10.97 13.11 8.62
N ARG A 454 10.44 12.26 9.51
CA ARG A 454 10.47 10.80 9.36
C ARG A 454 9.08 10.20 9.41
N LEU A 455 9.00 8.96 8.93
CA LEU A 455 7.79 8.17 8.88
C LEU A 455 7.63 7.30 10.13
N ASN A 456 7.71 7.92 11.30
CA ASN A 456 7.73 7.20 12.57
C ASN A 456 6.31 6.93 13.09
N GLY A 457 6.03 5.66 13.38
CA GLY A 457 4.93 5.25 14.23
C GLY A 457 5.21 5.53 15.72
N SER A 458 4.38 4.97 16.60
CA SER A 458 4.51 5.18 18.05
C SER A 458 5.72 4.47 18.65
N ASN A 459 6.56 5.19 19.39
CA ASN A 459 7.47 4.58 20.36
C ASN A 459 6.72 4.26 21.68
N ALA A 460 7.40 3.71 22.68
CA ALA A 460 6.75 3.30 23.93
C ALA A 460 6.09 4.46 24.66
N VAL A 461 6.76 5.61 24.74
CA VAL A 461 6.23 6.81 25.41
C VAL A 461 4.91 7.21 24.75
N ARG A 462 4.90 7.31 23.42
CA ARG A 462 3.71 7.70 22.66
C ARG A 462 2.59 6.67 22.78
N ALA A 463 2.90 5.39 22.65
CA ALA A 463 1.92 4.32 22.79
C ALA A 463 1.29 4.26 24.20
N ILE A 464 2.08 4.47 25.25
CA ILE A 464 1.60 4.54 26.63
C ILE A 464 0.62 5.70 26.81
N GLU A 465 0.91 6.88 26.23
CA GLU A 465 0.01 8.03 26.29
C GLU A 465 -1.36 7.74 25.63
N ILE A 466 -1.37 6.97 24.52
CA ILE A 466 -2.60 6.48 23.86
C ILE A 466 -3.37 5.55 24.81
N VAL A 467 -2.70 4.51 25.33
CA VAL A 467 -3.30 3.51 26.23
C VAL A 467 -3.90 4.17 27.47
N GLN A 468 -3.20 5.13 28.09
CA GLN A 468 -3.67 5.83 29.29
C GLN A 468 -4.98 6.60 29.07
N ARG A 469 -5.16 7.17 27.87
CA ARG A 469 -6.30 8.04 27.56
C ARG A 469 -7.49 7.26 27.03
N LEU A 470 -7.23 6.29 26.16
CA LEU A 470 -8.27 5.43 25.58
C LEU A 470 -8.74 4.32 26.53
N LYS A 471 -7.88 3.90 27.47
CA LYS A 471 -8.15 2.86 28.47
C LYS A 471 -8.74 1.58 27.86
N PRO A 472 -8.09 0.97 26.86
CA PRO A 472 -8.62 -0.20 26.19
C PRO A 472 -8.63 -1.42 27.12
N GLY A 473 -9.58 -2.33 26.90
CA GLY A 473 -9.69 -3.61 27.62
C GLY A 473 -8.53 -4.57 27.31
N GLN A 474 -7.90 -4.45 26.14
CA GLN A 474 -6.67 -5.14 25.77
C GLN A 474 -5.91 -4.41 24.64
N VAL A 475 -4.60 -4.66 24.53
CA VAL A 475 -3.71 -4.01 23.56
C VAL A 475 -2.93 -5.03 22.75
N HIS A 476 -2.97 -4.95 21.42
CA HIS A 476 -2.17 -5.77 20.52
C HIS A 476 -1.26 -4.90 19.67
N ILE A 477 0.04 -5.17 19.73
CA ILE A 477 1.03 -4.48 18.90
C ILE A 477 1.09 -5.21 17.55
N TYR A 478 0.94 -4.46 16.46
CA TYR A 478 1.00 -4.97 15.08
C TYR A 478 1.73 -4.00 14.15
N ALA A 479 1.59 -4.12 12.82
CA ALA A 479 2.21 -3.24 11.83
C ALA A 479 3.74 -3.10 11.98
N MET A 480 4.41 -4.17 12.42
CA MET A 480 5.85 -4.14 12.74
C MET A 480 6.75 -4.62 11.58
N GLY A 481 6.18 -4.98 10.44
CA GLY A 481 6.94 -5.50 9.30
C GLY A 481 7.76 -6.77 9.56
N ARG A 482 7.35 -7.59 10.54
CA ARG A 482 8.11 -8.76 11.02
C ARG A 482 7.96 -9.98 10.14
N GLU A 483 6.79 -10.10 9.52
CA GLU A 483 6.42 -11.27 8.75
C GLU A 483 7.29 -11.42 7.49
N PRO A 484 7.85 -12.61 7.24
CA PRO A 484 8.86 -12.78 6.19
C PRO A 484 8.28 -12.53 4.78
N TRP A 485 6.98 -12.73 4.58
CA TRP A 485 6.32 -12.45 3.30
C TRP A 485 6.27 -10.95 2.96
N LEU A 486 6.51 -10.05 3.92
CA LEU A 486 6.54 -8.60 3.68
C LEU A 486 7.96 -8.07 3.39
N GLY A 487 9.00 -8.91 3.48
CA GLY A 487 10.41 -8.50 3.36
C GLY A 487 10.81 -7.84 2.03
N HIS A 488 9.95 -7.94 1.01
CA HIS A 488 10.14 -7.28 -0.28
C HIS A 488 9.60 -5.85 -0.34
N VAL A 489 8.68 -5.50 0.57
CA VAL A 489 8.13 -4.15 0.74
C VAL A 489 8.89 -3.43 1.86
N MET A 490 9.11 -4.12 2.98
CA MET A 490 9.80 -3.59 4.15
C MET A 490 11.16 -4.28 4.30
N VAL A 491 12.24 -3.51 4.27
CA VAL A 491 13.60 -4.03 4.47
C VAL A 491 13.89 -4.15 5.96
N MET A 492 13.16 -5.03 6.65
CA MET A 492 13.25 -5.15 8.10
C MET A 492 13.82 -6.50 8.50
N GLY A 493 15.12 -6.52 8.75
CA GLY A 493 15.85 -7.65 9.33
C GLY A 493 15.97 -7.46 10.84
N TYR A 494 14.84 -7.46 11.55
CA TYR A 494 14.86 -7.23 12.99
C TYR A 494 15.72 -8.27 13.71
N HIS A 495 16.42 -7.77 14.72
CA HIS A 495 17.07 -8.57 15.74
C HIS A 495 16.53 -8.16 17.11
N GLU A 496 16.81 -8.94 18.15
CA GLU A 496 16.22 -8.74 19.49
C GLU A 496 16.37 -7.31 20.03
N ASN A 497 17.48 -6.63 19.70
CA ASN A 497 17.79 -5.27 20.12
C ASN A 497 17.36 -4.17 19.14
N SER A 498 16.56 -4.49 18.11
CA SER A 498 16.05 -3.46 17.19
C SER A 498 15.20 -2.45 18.00
N PRO A 499 15.39 -1.13 17.79
CA PRO A 499 14.72 -0.10 18.57
C PRO A 499 13.21 -0.31 18.68
N GLN A 500 12.57 -0.71 17.58
CA GLN A 500 11.15 -1.03 17.49
C GLN A 500 10.75 -2.12 18.50
N LEU A 501 11.47 -3.24 18.54
CA LEU A 501 11.17 -4.33 19.48
C LEU A 501 11.47 -3.94 20.93
N VAL A 502 12.48 -3.10 21.16
CA VAL A 502 12.78 -2.54 22.48
C VAL A 502 11.62 -1.67 22.98
N GLU A 503 11.12 -0.77 22.13
CA GLU A 503 9.98 0.10 22.45
C GLU A 503 8.68 -0.70 22.64
N SER A 504 8.40 -1.69 21.79
CA SER A 504 7.25 -2.58 21.97
C SER A 504 7.29 -3.32 23.31
N ARG A 505 8.45 -3.85 23.73
CA ARG A 505 8.60 -4.51 25.04
C ARG A 505 8.32 -3.57 26.22
N LYS A 506 8.66 -2.29 26.12
CA LYS A 506 8.34 -1.29 27.15
C LYS A 506 6.83 -1.08 27.28
N LEU A 507 6.09 -1.02 26.17
CA LEU A 507 4.63 -0.93 26.21
C LEU A 507 4.01 -2.19 26.84
N LEU A 508 4.49 -3.38 26.46
CA LEU A 508 4.01 -4.64 27.03
C LEU A 508 4.26 -4.71 28.55
N ALA A 509 5.43 -4.26 29.01
CA ALA A 509 5.76 -4.19 30.43
C ALA A 509 4.84 -3.21 31.18
N TYR A 510 4.57 -2.04 30.60
CA TYR A 510 3.61 -1.09 31.15
C TYR A 510 2.20 -1.70 31.27
N CYS A 511 1.72 -2.37 30.22
CA CYS A 511 0.41 -3.02 30.24
C CYS A 511 0.33 -4.10 31.33
N ALA A 512 1.37 -4.92 31.48
CA ALA A 512 1.47 -5.92 32.54
C ALA A 512 1.40 -5.29 33.94
N GLU A 513 2.10 -4.17 34.17
CA GLU A 513 2.06 -3.42 35.44
C GLU A 513 0.65 -2.90 35.75
N LYS A 514 -0.10 -2.49 34.73
CA LYS A 514 -1.48 -1.97 34.86
C LYS A 514 -2.56 -3.04 34.81
N GLY A 515 -2.19 -4.31 34.64
CA GLY A 515 -3.15 -5.42 34.50
C GLY A 515 -3.97 -5.35 33.21
N ILE A 516 -3.45 -4.73 32.15
CA ILE A 516 -4.06 -4.66 30.83
C ILE A 516 -3.53 -5.84 30.00
N PRO A 517 -4.37 -6.79 29.56
CA PRO A 517 -3.96 -7.85 28.64
C PRO A 517 -3.31 -7.26 27.39
N ALA A 518 -2.10 -7.70 27.06
CA ALA A 518 -1.41 -7.22 25.89
C ALA A 518 -0.58 -8.30 25.17
N GLY A 519 -0.43 -8.15 23.85
CA GLY A 519 0.30 -9.08 23.01
C GLY A 519 0.96 -8.41 21.81
N MET A 520 1.85 -9.13 21.14
CA MET A 520 2.46 -8.74 19.87
C MET A 520 2.52 -9.99 18.98
N PRO A 521 1.40 -10.36 18.32
CA PRO A 521 1.32 -11.59 17.54
C PRO A 521 2.36 -11.61 16.40
N TYR A 522 2.65 -12.82 15.91
CA TYR A 522 3.61 -13.04 14.82
C TYR A 522 3.16 -14.24 14.00
N GLY A 523 3.07 -14.05 12.68
CA GLY A 523 2.64 -15.09 11.75
C GLY A 523 1.12 -15.23 11.67
N GLN A 524 0.49 -15.69 12.76
CA GLN A 524 -0.97 -15.72 12.89
C GLN A 524 -1.41 -15.66 14.36
N ALA A 525 -2.62 -15.19 14.61
CA ALA A 525 -3.30 -15.30 15.90
C ALA A 525 -4.82 -15.25 15.74
N GLU A 526 -5.57 -15.78 16.70
CA GLU A 526 -7.03 -15.81 16.69
C GLU A 526 -7.58 -15.44 18.06
N TYR A 527 -8.59 -14.56 18.09
CA TYR A 527 -9.21 -14.02 19.29
C TYR A 527 -10.73 -14.06 19.16
N PHE A 528 -11.42 -14.24 20.28
CA PHE A 528 -12.88 -14.24 20.37
C PHE A 528 -13.34 -13.25 21.44
N LEU A 529 -14.23 -12.34 21.06
CA LEU A 529 -14.88 -11.38 21.94
C LEU A 529 -16.36 -11.77 22.05
N ARG A 530 -16.75 -12.31 23.21
CA ARG A 530 -18.13 -12.74 23.50
C ARG A 530 -18.84 -11.76 24.42
#